data_AF-A0AAW2PC74-F1
#
_entry.id   AF-A0AAW2PC74-F1
#
_cell.length_a   1.000
_cell.length_b   1.000
_cell.length_c   1.000
_cell.angle_alpha   90.00
_cell.angle_beta   90.00
_cell.angle_gamma   90.00
#
_symmetry.space_group_name_H-M   'P 1'
#
loop_
_entity.id
_entity.type
_entity.pdbx_description
1 polymer ?
#
loop_
_entity_poly.entity_id
_entity_poly.type
_entity_poly.pdbx_seq_one_letter_code
_entity_poly.pdbx_strand_id
1 'polypeptide(L)'
;MLLQLPHFTKELAKRCQENPGKSIETVFDLVEMEDDERRELLQMSDSQLMDIARFCNRFPNIDLTYEVLDSDNVGAGEDVSVHVSLNEILKEGQKLDLWMHLDILNQKRRRVVAGEPGKKTYTLYFMCDSYLGCDQEYSFTVDVKEAANMEEDS
;
A
#
# COMPACT_ATOMS: atom_id res chain seq x y z
N MET A 1 -0.50 -14.26 -7.66
CA MET A 1 0.50 -13.80 -6.67
C MET A 1 0.62 -14.74 -5.45
N LEU A 2 0.23 -16.01 -5.59
CA LEU A 2 0.14 -16.95 -4.47
C LEU A 2 1.46 -17.65 -4.12
N LEU A 3 2.46 -17.60 -5.01
CA LEU A 3 3.76 -18.26 -4.80
C LEU A 3 4.60 -17.65 -3.65
N GLN A 4 4.20 -16.50 -3.11
CA GLN A 4 4.81 -15.94 -1.90
C GLN A 4 4.36 -16.66 -0.62
N LEU A 5 3.24 -17.40 -0.67
CA LEU A 5 2.70 -18.11 0.48
C LEU A 5 3.56 -19.34 0.79
N PRO A 6 3.74 -19.69 2.07
CA PRO A 6 4.47 -20.90 2.43
C PRO A 6 3.76 -22.13 1.85
N HIS A 7 4.55 -23.13 1.44
CA HIS A 7 4.08 -24.40 0.88
C HIS A 7 3.39 -24.32 -0.49
N PHE A 8 3.26 -23.13 -1.09
CA PHE A 8 2.66 -22.99 -2.42
C PHE A 8 3.62 -23.44 -3.53
N THR A 9 3.12 -24.31 -4.40
CA THR A 9 3.77 -24.69 -5.65
C THR A 9 3.09 -24.05 -6.84
N LYS A 10 3.71 -24.15 -8.03
CA LYS A 10 3.11 -23.64 -9.27
C LYS A 10 1.82 -24.38 -9.63
N GLU A 11 1.79 -25.68 -9.36
CA GLU A 11 0.63 -26.54 -9.58
C GLU A 11 -0.53 -26.13 -8.67
N LEU A 12 -0.23 -25.86 -7.39
CA LEU A 12 -1.23 -25.40 -6.45
C LEU A 12 -1.77 -24.02 -6.82
N ALA A 13 -0.89 -23.09 -7.20
CA ALA A 13 -1.29 -21.75 -7.65
C ALA A 13 -2.20 -21.84 -8.88
N LYS A 14 -1.89 -22.72 -9.83
CA LYS A 14 -2.73 -22.97 -11.00
C LYS A 14 -4.10 -23.54 -10.61
N ARG A 15 -4.13 -24.52 -9.70
CA ARG A 15 -5.38 -25.08 -9.16
C ARG A 15 -6.26 -24.01 -8.50
N CYS A 16 -5.65 -23.06 -7.78
CA CYS A 16 -6.36 -21.93 -7.18
C CYS A 16 -6.97 -20.99 -8.23
N GLN A 17 -6.25 -20.72 -9.33
CA GLN A 17 -6.76 -19.90 -10.45
C GLN A 17 -7.89 -20.60 -11.21
N GLU A 18 -7.81 -21.92 -11.36
CA GLU A 18 -8.82 -22.74 -12.04
C GLU A 18 -9.98 -23.16 -11.11
N ASN A 19 -10.06 -22.59 -9.90
CA ASN A 19 -11.08 -22.95 -8.92
C ASN A 19 -12.50 -22.65 -9.46
N PRO A 20 -13.41 -23.64 -9.46
CA PRO A 20 -14.78 -23.43 -9.92
C PRO A 20 -15.50 -22.35 -9.11
N GLY A 21 -16.16 -21.40 -9.79
CA GLY A 21 -16.95 -20.35 -9.15
C GLY A 21 -16.20 -19.04 -8.93
N LYS A 22 -15.04 -19.07 -8.27
CA LYS A 22 -14.18 -17.88 -8.06
C LYS A 22 -12.71 -18.23 -8.30
N SER A 23 -12.08 -17.55 -9.27
CA SER A 23 -10.63 -17.59 -9.46
C SER A 23 -9.94 -16.98 -8.24
N ILE A 24 -8.95 -17.69 -7.70
CA ILE A 24 -8.16 -17.24 -6.54
C ILE A 24 -6.79 -16.81 -7.05
N GLU A 25 -6.53 -15.50 -7.06
CA GLU A 25 -5.32 -14.93 -7.66
C GLU A 25 -4.41 -14.24 -6.64
N THR A 26 -5.03 -13.70 -5.59
CA THR A 26 -4.38 -12.90 -4.54
C THR A 26 -4.48 -13.57 -3.17
N VAL A 27 -3.64 -13.12 -2.23
CA VAL A 27 -3.70 -13.56 -0.83
C VAL A 27 -5.05 -13.19 -0.20
N PHE A 28 -5.65 -12.07 -0.61
CA PHE A 28 -6.96 -11.63 -0.15
C PHE A 28 -8.06 -12.61 -0.56
N ASP A 29 -8.07 -13.03 -1.83
CA ASP A 29 -9.04 -14.00 -2.33
C ASP A 29 -9.01 -15.30 -1.52
N LEU A 30 -7.82 -15.79 -1.16
CA LEU A 30 -7.63 -17.02 -0.40
C LEU A 30 -8.09 -16.90 1.06
N VAL A 31 -7.90 -15.73 1.68
CA VAL A 31 -8.32 -15.48 3.08
C VAL A 31 -9.82 -15.28 3.19
N GLU A 32 -10.47 -14.77 2.14
CA GLU A 32 -11.92 -14.62 2.06
C GLU A 32 -12.68 -15.94 1.81
N MET A 33 -11.98 -17.00 1.40
CA MET A 33 -12.61 -18.31 1.23
C MET A 33 -13.04 -18.91 2.55
N GLU A 34 -14.18 -19.60 2.53
CA GLU A 34 -14.64 -20.41 3.65
C GLU A 34 -13.61 -21.51 4.00
N ASP A 35 -13.52 -21.82 5.29
CA ASP A 35 -12.50 -22.72 5.82
C ASP A 35 -12.54 -24.11 5.18
N ASP A 36 -13.74 -24.65 4.94
CA ASP A 36 -13.93 -25.97 4.33
C ASP A 36 -13.52 -25.99 2.86
N GLU A 37 -13.93 -24.98 2.08
CA GLU A 37 -13.54 -24.82 0.67
C GLU A 37 -12.02 -24.66 0.54
N ARG A 38 -11.41 -23.85 1.42
CA ARG A 38 -9.96 -23.65 1.43
C ARG A 38 -9.22 -24.94 1.77
N ARG A 39 -9.72 -25.74 2.73
CA ARG A 39 -9.12 -27.03 3.08
C ARG A 39 -9.18 -28.02 1.92
N GLU A 40 -10.33 -28.11 1.25
CA GLU A 40 -10.52 -28.97 0.09
C GLU A 40 -9.63 -28.53 -1.09
N LEU A 41 -9.57 -27.22 -1.37
CA LEU A 41 -8.77 -26.67 -2.46
C LEU A 41 -7.27 -26.82 -2.22
N LEU A 42 -6.79 -26.66 -0.99
CA LEU A 42 -5.35 -26.71 -0.69
C LEU A 42 -4.85 -28.14 -0.46
N GLN A 43 -5.70 -29.03 0.09
CA GLN A 43 -5.32 -30.41 0.44
C GLN A 43 -4.02 -30.49 1.27
N MET A 44 -3.85 -29.52 2.18
CA MET A 44 -2.68 -29.38 3.04
C MET A 44 -2.95 -29.93 4.45
N SER A 45 -1.89 -30.27 5.17
CA SER A 45 -2.00 -30.57 6.61
C SER A 45 -2.34 -29.33 7.43
N ASP A 46 -2.90 -29.52 8.63
CA ASP A 46 -3.19 -28.41 9.56
C ASP A 46 -1.96 -27.55 9.87
N SER A 47 -0.77 -28.18 9.93
CA SER A 47 0.49 -27.44 10.16
C SER A 47 0.82 -26.47 9.03
N GLN A 48 0.62 -26.88 7.78
CA GLN A 48 0.87 -26.05 6.61
C GLN A 48 -0.16 -24.93 6.47
N LEU A 49 -1.44 -25.24 6.78
CA LEU A 49 -2.50 -24.23 6.82
C LEU A 49 -2.23 -23.18 7.92
N MET A 50 -1.69 -23.61 9.06
CA MET A 50 -1.29 -22.70 10.14
C MET A 50 -0.13 -21.77 9.72
N ASP A 51 0.83 -22.26 8.94
CA ASP A 51 1.90 -21.42 8.40
C ASP A 51 1.36 -20.36 7.43
N ILE A 52 0.40 -20.74 6.57
CA ILE A 52 -0.28 -19.80 5.67
C ILE A 52 -1.05 -18.75 6.48
N ALA A 53 -1.83 -19.17 7.49
CA ALA A 53 -2.57 -18.24 8.34
C ALA A 53 -1.64 -17.25 9.05
N ARG A 54 -0.51 -17.71 9.57
CA ARG A 54 0.52 -16.85 10.17
C ARG A 54 1.13 -15.86 9.18
N PHE A 55 1.31 -16.26 7.92
CA PHE A 55 1.78 -15.36 6.87
C PHE A 55 0.74 -14.29 6.56
N CYS A 56 -0.52 -14.68 6.32
CA CYS A 56 -1.62 -13.77 6.03
C CYS A 56 -1.88 -12.78 7.17
N ASN A 57 -1.70 -13.21 8.42
CA ASN A 57 -1.83 -12.33 9.59
C ASN A 57 -0.74 -11.26 9.70
N ARG A 58 0.37 -11.42 8.97
CA ARG A 58 1.47 -10.44 8.92
C ARG A 58 1.43 -9.59 7.65
N PHE A 59 0.49 -9.87 6.76
CA PHE A 59 0.33 -9.12 5.52
C PHE A 59 -0.08 -7.68 5.88
N PRO A 60 0.65 -6.65 5.42
CA PRO A 60 0.40 -5.28 5.84
C PRO A 60 -0.94 -4.81 5.28
N ASN A 61 -1.80 -4.33 6.18
CA ASN A 61 -3.08 -3.73 5.85
C ASN A 61 -3.04 -2.28 6.31
N ILE A 62 -2.54 -1.40 5.44
CA ILE A 62 -2.24 -0.01 5.77
C ILE A 62 -3.17 0.89 4.96
N ASP A 63 -3.91 1.74 5.66
CA ASP A 63 -4.64 2.86 5.09
C ASP A 63 -3.70 4.06 5.00
N LEU A 64 -3.42 4.51 3.78
CA LEU A 64 -2.65 5.72 3.52
C LEU A 64 -3.61 6.86 3.20
N THR A 65 -3.47 7.94 3.98
CA THR A 65 -4.10 9.23 3.67
C THR A 65 -3.02 10.29 3.48
N TYR A 66 -3.29 11.27 2.63
CA TYR A 66 -2.34 12.36 2.38
C TYR A 66 -3.06 13.70 2.24
N GLU A 67 -2.31 14.77 2.53
CA GLU A 67 -2.75 16.15 2.41
C GLU A 67 -1.61 16.98 1.79
N VAL A 68 -1.91 17.74 0.73
CA VAL A 68 -0.96 18.69 0.15
C VAL A 68 -1.10 20.00 0.92
N LEU A 69 -0.03 20.40 1.63
CA LEU A 69 -0.02 21.61 2.43
C LEU A 69 0.17 22.82 1.53
N ASP A 70 -0.60 23.88 1.80
CA ASP A 70 -0.53 25.18 1.09
C ASP A 70 -0.66 25.04 -0.44
N SER A 71 -1.45 24.07 -0.93
CA SER A 71 -1.59 23.73 -2.36
C SER A 71 -1.92 24.91 -3.27
N ASP A 72 -2.61 25.92 -2.73
CA ASP A 72 -3.06 27.10 -3.48
C ASP A 72 -1.98 28.18 -3.55
N ASN A 73 -0.87 28.07 -2.81
CA ASN A 73 0.17 29.08 -2.68
C ASN A 73 1.57 28.52 -2.96
N VAL A 74 1.69 27.66 -3.97
CA VAL A 74 2.98 27.14 -4.44
C VAL A 74 3.43 27.93 -5.66
N GLY A 75 4.52 28.68 -5.54
CA GLY A 75 5.22 29.30 -6.66
C GLY A 75 6.25 28.38 -7.32
N ALA A 76 6.64 28.69 -8.55
CA ALA A 76 7.79 28.05 -9.18
C ALA A 76 9.07 28.32 -8.37
N GLY A 77 9.83 27.26 -8.12
CA GLY A 77 10.99 27.26 -7.24
C GLY A 77 10.69 27.00 -5.76
N GLU A 78 9.41 26.89 -5.37
CA GLU A 78 9.02 26.64 -3.99
C GLU A 78 8.79 25.14 -3.68
N ASP A 79 8.81 24.81 -2.40
CA ASP A 79 8.64 23.44 -1.91
C ASP A 79 7.16 23.06 -1.77
N VAL A 80 6.70 22.12 -2.57
CA VAL A 80 5.45 21.39 -2.35
C VAL A 80 5.64 20.47 -1.15
N SER A 81 4.87 20.69 -0.10
CA SER A 81 4.90 19.84 1.10
C SER A 81 3.69 18.91 1.14
N VAL A 82 3.94 17.61 1.25
CA VAL A 82 2.88 16.60 1.41
C VAL A 82 2.99 15.98 2.79
N HIS A 83 1.89 16.01 3.54
CA HIS A 83 1.72 15.28 4.78
C HIS A 83 1.12 13.92 4.47
N VAL A 84 1.78 12.84 4.90
CA VAL A 84 1.31 11.46 4.72
C VAL A 84 1.07 10.85 6.08
N SER A 85 -0.12 10.30 6.27
CA SER A 85 -0.55 9.56 7.46
C SER A 85 -0.80 8.11 7.08
N LEU A 86 -0.22 7.21 7.87
CA LEU A 86 -0.38 5.76 7.70
C LEU A 86 -1.13 5.22 8.91
N ASN A 87 -2.20 4.46 8.68
CA ASN A 87 -2.95 3.80 9.75
C ASN A 87 -3.01 2.30 9.49
N GLU A 88 -2.69 1.47 10.47
CA GLU A 88 -2.92 0.04 10.36
C GLU A 88 -4.41 -0.28 10.53
N ILE A 89 -4.99 -0.95 9.55
CA ILE A 89 -6.33 -1.51 9.66
C ILE A 89 -6.19 -2.91 10.28
N LEU A 90 -6.37 -2.98 11.60
CA LEU A 90 -6.41 -4.25 12.32
C LEU A 90 -7.65 -5.04 11.90
N LYS A 91 -7.46 -6.29 11.49
CA LYS A 91 -8.58 -7.24 11.37
C LYS A 91 -8.94 -7.79 12.76
N GLU A 92 -10.22 -8.07 13.00
CA GLU A 92 -10.65 -8.75 14.24
C GLU A 92 -9.82 -10.03 14.44
N GLY A 93 -9.21 -10.18 15.63
CA GLY A 93 -8.39 -11.35 15.98
C GLY A 93 -6.89 -11.24 15.70
N GLN A 94 -6.38 -10.15 15.11
CA GLN A 94 -4.94 -9.91 14.98
C GLN A 94 -4.35 -9.30 16.27
N LYS A 95 -3.31 -9.94 16.83
CA LYS A 95 -2.50 -9.40 17.93
C LYS A 95 -1.22 -8.78 17.37
N LEU A 96 -1.00 -7.50 17.66
CA LEU A 96 0.12 -6.69 17.20
C LEU A 96 1.46 -7.20 17.75
N ASP A 97 2.24 -7.89 16.91
CA ASP A 97 3.67 -8.17 17.16
C ASP A 97 4.60 -7.29 16.29
N LEU A 98 4.12 -6.16 15.76
CA LEU A 98 4.88 -5.22 14.90
C LEU A 98 5.24 -3.88 15.59
N TRP A 99 5.00 -3.77 16.90
CA TRP A 99 4.90 -2.52 17.66
C TRP A 99 6.20 -1.71 17.89
N MET A 100 7.24 -1.87 17.07
CA MET A 100 8.46 -1.04 17.17
C MET A 100 8.87 -0.35 15.87
N HIS A 101 8.40 -0.78 14.69
CA HIS A 101 8.85 -0.19 13.41
C HIS A 101 7.88 0.84 12.80
N LEU A 102 6.62 0.89 13.25
CA LEU A 102 5.58 1.76 12.67
C LEU A 102 5.51 3.17 13.25
N ASP A 103 5.89 3.39 14.51
CA ASP A 103 5.86 4.73 15.11
C ASP A 103 6.82 5.72 14.40
N ILE A 104 7.84 5.22 13.71
CA ILE A 104 8.79 6.02 12.90
C ILE A 104 8.17 6.41 11.54
N LEU A 105 7.06 5.79 11.14
CA LEU A 105 6.43 5.95 9.82
C LEU A 105 5.09 6.73 9.85
N ASN A 106 4.43 6.82 11.01
CA ASN A 106 3.03 7.26 11.09
C ASN A 106 2.74 8.67 10.60
N GLN A 107 3.74 9.57 10.55
CA GLN A 107 3.61 10.87 9.90
C GLN A 107 4.91 11.26 9.21
N LYS A 108 4.91 11.23 7.87
CA LYS A 108 6.06 11.70 7.07
C LYS A 108 5.67 12.93 6.27
N ARG A 109 6.46 13.99 6.43
CA ARG A 109 6.44 15.15 5.55
C ARG A 109 7.43 14.93 4.42
N ARG A 110 6.98 15.00 3.16
CA ARG A 110 7.83 14.99 1.98
C ARG A 110 7.82 16.36 1.32
N ARG A 111 8.96 16.78 0.76
CA ARG A 111 9.13 18.05 0.06
C ARG A 111 9.64 17.78 -1.36
N VAL A 112 9.04 18.43 -2.34
CA VAL A 112 9.47 18.41 -3.74
C VAL A 112 9.44 19.84 -4.26
N VAL A 113 10.50 20.27 -4.96
CA VAL A 113 10.54 21.61 -5.55
C VAL A 113 9.72 21.64 -6.84
N ALA A 114 8.80 22.60 -6.95
CA ALA A 114 8.03 22.83 -8.16
C ALA A 114 8.88 23.57 -9.20
N GLY A 115 9.35 22.88 -10.24
CA GLY A 115 10.32 23.47 -11.17
C GLY A 115 9.79 24.61 -12.05
N GLU A 116 8.59 24.45 -12.60
CA GLU A 116 8.01 25.41 -13.54
C GLU A 116 6.53 25.69 -13.20
N PRO A 117 6.02 26.88 -13.56
CA PRO A 117 4.60 27.21 -13.42
C PRO A 117 3.67 26.27 -14.20
N GLY A 118 2.40 26.28 -13.82
CA GLY A 118 1.32 25.52 -14.40
C GLY A 118 0.92 24.29 -13.58
N LYS A 119 -0.09 23.56 -14.07
CA LYS A 119 -0.59 22.36 -13.41
C LYS A 119 0.41 21.22 -13.50
N LYS A 120 0.90 20.76 -12.35
CA LYS A 120 1.83 19.62 -12.24
C LYS A 120 1.14 18.47 -11.53
N THR A 121 1.17 17.29 -12.13
CA THR A 121 0.67 16.04 -11.53
C THR A 121 1.82 15.30 -10.88
N TYR A 122 1.63 14.91 -9.63
CA TYR A 122 2.56 14.11 -8.84
C TYR A 122 1.91 12.78 -8.46
N THR A 123 2.74 11.74 -8.35
CA THR A 123 2.31 10.42 -7.90
C THR A 123 3.07 10.03 -6.64
N LEU A 124 2.33 9.76 -5.57
CA LEU A 124 2.83 9.21 -4.32
C LEU A 124 2.77 7.68 -4.38
N TYR A 125 3.92 7.05 -4.19
CA TYR A 125 4.06 5.59 -4.13
C TYR A 125 4.29 5.16 -2.68
N PHE A 126 3.46 4.25 -2.20
CA PHE A 126 3.71 3.47 -0.99
C PHE A 126 4.05 2.05 -1.41
N MET A 127 5.30 1.64 -1.21
CA MET A 127 5.82 0.37 -1.69
C MET A 127 6.23 -0.53 -0.52
N CYS A 128 5.93 -1.83 -0.63
CA CYS A 128 6.35 -2.86 0.30
C CYS A 128 7.51 -3.67 -0.30
N ASP A 129 8.59 -3.84 0.46
CA ASP A 129 9.76 -4.64 0.05
C ASP A 129 9.61 -6.14 0.39
N SER A 130 8.60 -6.49 1.20
CA SER A 130 8.47 -7.79 1.83
C SER A 130 7.24 -8.59 1.36
N TYR A 131 6.21 -7.91 0.84
CA TYR A 131 4.94 -8.51 0.46
C TYR A 131 4.48 -7.99 -0.90
N LEU A 132 4.09 -8.90 -1.80
CA LEU A 132 3.58 -8.53 -3.11
C LEU A 132 2.08 -8.24 -3.03
N GLY A 133 1.66 -7.13 -3.66
CA GLY A 133 0.25 -6.74 -3.74
C GLY A 133 -0.20 -5.75 -2.68
N CYS A 134 0.73 -5.15 -1.94
CA CYS A 134 0.47 -4.12 -0.93
C CYS A 134 0.86 -2.71 -1.41
N ASP A 135 1.43 -2.60 -2.61
CA ASP A 135 1.86 -1.32 -3.15
C ASP A 135 0.64 -0.46 -3.49
N GLN A 136 0.69 0.82 -3.15
CA GLN A 136 -0.40 1.77 -3.36
C GLN A 136 0.13 3.01 -4.08
N GLU A 137 -0.69 3.54 -5.00
CA GLU A 137 -0.38 4.71 -5.81
C GLU A 137 -1.47 5.76 -5.70
N TYR A 138 -1.08 7.00 -5.43
CA TYR A 138 -2.00 8.12 -5.29
C TYR A 138 -1.54 9.28 -6.17
N SER A 139 -2.40 9.73 -7.08
CA SER A 139 -2.10 10.87 -7.94
C SER A 139 -2.83 12.12 -7.46
N PHE A 140 -2.11 13.23 -7.40
CA PHE A 140 -2.65 14.55 -7.08
C PHE A 140 -2.05 15.60 -8.00
N THR A 141 -2.75 16.72 -8.13
CA THR A 141 -2.32 17.84 -8.99
C THR A 141 -2.13 19.07 -8.13
N VAL A 142 -1.03 19.80 -8.38
CA VAL A 142 -0.75 21.10 -7.77
C VAL A 142 -0.71 22.13 -8.90
N ASP A 143 -1.36 23.27 -8.69
CA ASP A 143 -1.31 24.40 -9.62
C ASP A 143 -0.18 25.34 -9.20
N VAL A 144 0.94 25.27 -9.93
CA VAL A 144 2.15 26.04 -9.60
C VAL A 144 2.03 27.43 -10.20
N LYS A 145 2.08 28.46 -9.35
CA LYS A 145 2.01 29.85 -9.78
C LYS A 145 3.33 30.29 -10.41
N GLU A 146 3.27 31.30 -11.27
CA GLU A 146 4.47 32.00 -11.70
C GLU A 146 5.22 32.56 -10.49
N ALA A 147 6.55 32.51 -10.52
CA ALA A 147 7.35 33.17 -9.50
C ALA A 147 6.94 34.65 -9.50
N ALA A 148 6.57 35.18 -8.33
CA ALA A 148 6.34 36.61 -8.21
C ALA A 148 7.65 37.31 -8.60
N ASN A 149 7.66 37.99 -9.74
CA ASN A 149 8.73 38.93 -10.07
C ASN A 149 8.77 39.92 -8.90
N MET A 150 9.82 39.85 -8.08
CA MET A 150 10.14 40.93 -7.17
C MET A 150 10.49 42.11 -8.06
N GLU A 151 9.54 43.01 -8.31
CA GLU A 151 9.85 44.33 -8.83
C GLU A 151 10.78 44.99 -7.80
N GLU A 152 12.03 45.21 -8.21
CA GLU A 152 13.03 46.00 -7.49
C GLU A 152 12.48 47.41 -7.29
N ASP A 153 11.88 47.68 -6.13
CA ASP A 153 11.54 49.06 -5.76
C ASP A 153 12.86 49.79 -5.44
N SER A 154 13.26 50.66 -6.37
CA SER A 154 14.48 51.48 -6.37
C SER A 154 14.42 52.65 -5.40
#